data_AF-K1JT09-F1
#
_entry.id   AF-K1JT09-F1
#
_cell.length_a   1.000
_cell.length_b   1.000
_cell.length_c   1.000
_cell.angle_alpha   90.00
_cell.angle_beta   90.00
_cell.angle_gamma   90.00
#
_symmetry.space_group_name_H-M   'P 1'
#
loop_
_entity.id
_entity.type
_entity.pdbx_description
1 polymer ?
#
loop_
_entity_poly.entity_id
_entity_poly.type
_entity_poly.pdbx_seq_one_letter_code
_entity_poly.pdbx_strand_id
1 'polypeptide(L)'
;MAHSPKAFLLTFHLLVRKSHYQYKMNFLKLEAYPLLARIRQLLPVLGQCLMYFIAAVFLLVASNAALTGSLHGLLGKASHTALGAVPLAAFLCLYRNNHRDLALGFVLWLILSIPPITTAFLETKPLSTLDIAENNVWAMTQAVLLIAGTGLTGLIRHRAVRFSAAALMTCCWILAFLPIASFLVYLIGFDALLTPDIVLALAQTHPNEAWEYLTFMGPFMMGVVALACLTLLALSVAAFKKGMHSRSLPQTTAFRIAVLTTCCLAAISSFKSANNVSLYAFYNAYIHIRETGRFEEGYEQRKAILEELAKAGQKGRSGLFVFVIGESHTRDRMTAYGPQEHETTPWLKDMRSDRNFILFDKAYTSYVATVSALTYALTAKNQYNDISYDDSPSIVEVVRASGYETYWLSNQSKISLGPHPYRSFQATRIITSGLGKLMTENSSSIFPPKTGSLL
;
A
#
# COMPACT_ATOMS: atom_id res chain seq x y z
N MET A 1 -37.88 -77.43 49.18
CA MET A 1 -38.80 -76.75 48.24
C MET A 1 -37.97 -76.11 47.15
N ALA A 2 -38.20 -76.52 45.91
CA ALA A 2 -37.45 -76.10 44.74
C ALA A 2 -37.61 -74.60 44.49
N HIS A 3 -36.50 -73.85 44.47
CA HIS A 3 -36.51 -72.52 43.88
C HIS A 3 -36.78 -72.68 42.39
N SER A 4 -38.00 -72.33 41.98
CA SER A 4 -38.41 -72.33 40.57
C SER A 4 -37.40 -71.52 39.74
N PRO A 5 -36.81 -72.09 38.66
CA PRO A 5 -35.91 -71.37 37.75
C PRO A 5 -36.51 -70.06 37.22
N LYS A 6 -37.85 -70.01 37.11
CA LYS A 6 -38.59 -68.82 36.67
C LYS A 6 -38.54 -67.67 37.69
N ALA A 7 -38.50 -67.98 39.00
CA ALA A 7 -38.40 -66.97 40.05
C ALA A 7 -37.00 -66.32 40.10
N PHE A 8 -35.95 -67.11 39.87
CA PHE A 8 -34.58 -66.61 39.75
C PHE A 8 -34.40 -65.72 38.51
N LEU A 9 -34.90 -66.17 37.35
CA LEU A 9 -34.90 -65.39 36.11
C LEU A 9 -35.63 -64.06 36.27
N LEU A 10 -36.81 -64.05 36.90
CA LEU A 10 -37.56 -62.82 37.16
C LEU A 10 -36.79 -61.85 38.07
N THR A 11 -36.18 -62.36 39.14
CA THR A 11 -35.42 -61.55 40.10
C THR A 11 -34.15 -60.98 39.47
N PHE A 12 -33.43 -61.78 38.66
CA PHE A 12 -32.28 -61.34 37.89
C PHE A 12 -32.68 -60.27 36.86
N HIS A 13 -33.79 -60.47 36.14
CA HIS A 13 -34.28 -59.50 35.17
C HIS A 13 -34.67 -58.18 35.83
N LEU A 14 -35.30 -58.21 37.01
CA LEU A 14 -35.62 -57.02 37.80
C LEU A 14 -34.37 -56.30 38.32
N LEU A 15 -33.34 -57.04 38.76
CA LEU A 15 -32.05 -56.48 39.19
C LEU A 15 -31.30 -55.80 38.04
N VAL A 16 -31.25 -56.44 36.87
CA VAL A 16 -30.66 -55.85 35.66
C VAL A 16 -31.43 -54.59 35.24
N ARG A 17 -32.76 -54.63 35.28
CA ARG A 17 -33.60 -53.47 34.93
C ARG A 17 -33.43 -52.31 35.93
N LYS A 18 -33.29 -52.61 37.23
CA LYS A 18 -33.02 -51.62 38.29
C LYS A 18 -31.62 -51.01 38.14
N SER A 19 -30.61 -51.83 37.89
CA SER A 19 -29.23 -51.39 37.61
C SER A 19 -29.19 -50.48 36.38
N HIS A 20 -29.86 -50.86 35.30
CA HIS A 20 -29.92 -50.07 34.08
C HIS A 20 -30.66 -48.73 34.29
N TYR A 21 -31.71 -48.71 35.13
CA TYR A 21 -32.41 -47.48 35.53
C TYR A 21 -31.52 -46.57 36.40
N GLN A 22 -30.79 -47.14 37.36
CA GLN A 22 -29.85 -46.41 38.21
C GLN A 22 -28.71 -45.80 37.39
N TYR A 23 -28.14 -46.56 36.45
CA TYR A 23 -27.13 -46.05 35.53
C TYR A 23 -27.67 -44.88 34.69
N LYS A 24 -28.88 -45.02 34.13
CA LYS A 24 -29.52 -43.95 33.35
C LYS A 24 -29.82 -42.69 34.19
N MET A 25 -30.26 -42.87 35.44
CA MET A 25 -30.49 -41.76 36.37
C MET A 25 -29.18 -41.08 36.79
N ASN A 26 -28.13 -41.85 37.01
CA ASN A 26 -26.80 -41.32 37.35
C ASN A 26 -26.19 -40.56 36.16
N PHE A 27 -26.30 -41.07 34.93
CA PHE A 27 -25.90 -40.36 33.71
C PHE A 27 -26.64 -39.03 33.55
N LEU A 28 -27.98 -39.04 33.73
CA LEU A 28 -28.78 -37.82 33.68
C LEU A 28 -28.34 -36.80 34.73
N LYS A 29 -28.13 -37.22 35.99
CA LYS A 29 -27.75 -36.34 37.12
C LYS A 29 -26.31 -35.83 37.06
N LEU A 30 -25.36 -36.68 36.71
CA LEU A 30 -23.92 -36.37 36.79
C LEU A 30 -23.38 -35.74 35.51
N GLU A 31 -23.97 -36.03 34.35
CA GLU A 31 -23.46 -35.55 33.05
C GLU A 31 -24.47 -34.68 32.32
N ALA A 32 -25.71 -35.15 32.10
CA ALA A 32 -26.65 -34.45 31.23
C ALA A 32 -27.20 -33.15 31.83
N TYR A 33 -27.66 -33.14 33.09
CA TYR A 33 -28.21 -31.94 33.74
C TYR A 33 -27.17 -30.82 33.90
N PRO A 34 -25.92 -31.07 34.34
CA PRO A 34 -24.87 -30.04 34.37
C PRO A 34 -24.54 -29.47 32.99
N LEU A 35 -24.53 -30.33 31.95
CA LEU A 35 -24.24 -29.92 30.58
C LEU A 35 -25.39 -29.07 30.00
N LEU A 36 -26.65 -29.48 30.22
CA LEU A 36 -27.85 -28.69 29.90
C LEU A 36 -27.88 -27.35 30.65
N ALA A 37 -27.47 -27.32 31.92
CA ALA A 37 -27.38 -26.08 32.69
C ALA A 37 -26.31 -25.14 32.10
N ARG A 38 -25.14 -25.65 31.70
CA ARG A 38 -24.11 -24.85 31.00
C ARG A 38 -24.60 -24.33 29.65
N ILE A 39 -25.25 -25.16 28.84
CA ILE A 39 -25.83 -24.74 27.55
C ILE A 39 -26.88 -23.65 27.77
N ARG A 40 -27.75 -23.81 28.77
CA ARG A 40 -28.78 -22.82 29.11
C ARG A 40 -28.19 -21.49 29.59
N GLN A 41 -27.02 -21.50 30.24
CA GLN A 41 -26.27 -20.30 30.60
C GLN A 41 -25.59 -19.62 29.40
N LEU A 42 -25.23 -20.38 28.35
CA LEU A 42 -24.60 -19.85 27.14
C LEU A 42 -25.61 -19.31 26.12
N LEU A 43 -26.85 -19.82 26.12
CA LEU A 43 -27.90 -19.43 25.17
C LEU A 43 -28.16 -17.90 25.10
N PRO A 44 -28.25 -17.16 26.21
CA PRO A 44 -28.43 -15.71 26.18
C PRO A 44 -27.22 -14.97 25.60
N VAL A 45 -26.01 -15.47 25.86
CA VAL A 45 -24.76 -14.90 25.35
C VAL A 45 -24.68 -15.11 23.83
N LEU A 46 -25.01 -16.32 23.36
CA LEU A 46 -25.10 -16.62 21.92
C LEU A 46 -26.14 -15.75 21.22
N GLY A 47 -27.32 -15.55 21.83
CA GLY A 47 -28.35 -14.65 21.32
C GLY A 47 -27.87 -13.20 21.20
N GLN A 48 -27.15 -12.69 22.21
CA GLN A 48 -26.54 -11.36 22.16
C GLN A 48 -25.47 -11.26 21.06
N CYS A 49 -24.58 -12.24 20.93
CA CYS A 49 -23.56 -12.26 19.88
C CYS A 49 -24.19 -12.26 18.48
N LEU A 50 -25.25 -13.05 18.27
CA LEU A 50 -25.99 -13.07 17.01
C LEU A 50 -26.64 -11.71 16.71
N MET A 51 -27.24 -11.07 17.71
CA MET A 51 -27.83 -9.74 17.56
C MET A 51 -26.79 -8.69 17.15
N TYR A 52 -25.62 -8.65 17.80
CA TYR A 52 -24.55 -7.74 17.41
C TYR A 52 -23.98 -8.05 16.03
N PHE A 53 -23.92 -9.32 15.64
CA PHE A 53 -23.50 -9.72 14.30
C PHE A 53 -24.47 -9.23 13.23
N ILE A 54 -25.77 -9.43 13.43
CA ILE A 54 -26.80 -8.92 12.52
C ILE A 54 -26.73 -7.39 12.42
N ALA A 55 -26.58 -6.71 13.56
CA ALA A 55 -26.43 -5.25 13.59
C ALA A 55 -25.16 -4.78 12.86
N ALA A 56 -24.04 -5.48 13.01
CA ALA A 56 -22.78 -5.18 12.33
C ALA A 56 -22.91 -5.34 10.81
N VAL A 57 -23.51 -6.44 10.34
CA VAL A 57 -23.78 -6.65 8.90
C VAL A 57 -24.72 -5.59 8.37
N PHE A 58 -25.81 -5.29 9.10
CA PHE A 58 -26.76 -4.26 8.69
C PHE A 58 -26.08 -2.90 8.57
N LEU A 59 -25.22 -2.52 9.53
CA LEU A 59 -24.52 -1.24 9.52
C LEU A 59 -23.55 -1.13 8.33
N LEU A 60 -22.82 -2.19 7.99
CA LEU A 60 -21.97 -2.25 6.79
C LEU A 60 -22.79 -2.14 5.50
N VAL A 61 -23.89 -2.88 5.38
CA VAL A 61 -24.74 -2.89 4.18
C VAL A 61 -25.48 -1.55 4.01
N ALA A 62 -26.04 -1.01 5.08
CA ALA A 62 -26.77 0.26 5.05
C ALA A 62 -25.86 1.44 4.72
N SER A 63 -24.61 1.44 5.22
CA SER A 63 -23.64 2.47 4.85
C SER A 63 -23.16 2.34 3.41
N ASN A 64 -22.99 1.11 2.90
CA ASN A 64 -22.74 0.91 1.46
C ASN A 64 -23.92 1.43 0.62
N ALA A 65 -25.16 1.20 1.03
CA ALA A 65 -26.35 1.70 0.34
C ALA A 65 -26.40 3.23 0.31
N ALA A 66 -26.08 3.87 1.44
CA ALA A 66 -26.02 5.32 1.54
C ALA A 66 -24.94 5.94 0.63
N LEU A 67 -23.79 5.28 0.49
CA LEU A 67 -22.68 5.77 -0.34
C LEU A 67 -22.89 5.51 -1.84
N THR A 68 -23.51 4.39 -2.19
CA THR A 68 -23.68 3.97 -3.59
C THR A 68 -24.98 4.46 -4.21
N GLY A 69 -25.99 4.78 -3.41
CA GLY A 69 -27.35 5.03 -3.88
C GLY A 69 -28.02 3.80 -4.53
N SER A 70 -27.42 2.61 -4.41
CA SER A 70 -27.87 1.38 -5.06
C SER A 70 -28.16 0.29 -4.03
N LEU A 71 -29.01 -0.67 -4.38
CA LEU A 71 -29.22 -1.89 -3.59
C LEU A 71 -28.44 -3.08 -4.14
N HIS A 72 -27.79 -2.93 -5.30
CA HIS A 72 -27.04 -4.00 -5.93
C HIS A 72 -25.61 -4.09 -5.38
N GLY A 73 -25.12 -5.30 -5.14
CA GLY A 73 -23.71 -5.51 -4.78
C GLY A 73 -23.26 -4.96 -3.42
N LEU A 74 -24.19 -4.60 -2.53
CA LEU A 74 -23.91 -3.96 -1.23
C LEU A 74 -23.08 -4.80 -0.26
N LEU A 75 -23.06 -6.12 -0.43
CA LEU A 75 -22.23 -7.01 0.37
C LEU A 75 -20.78 -7.07 -0.14
N GLY A 76 -20.47 -6.47 -1.29
CA GLY A 76 -19.19 -6.66 -1.97
C GLY A 76 -18.86 -8.16 -2.07
N LYS A 77 -17.66 -8.55 -1.63
CA LYS A 77 -17.37 -9.96 -1.33
C LYS A 77 -18.02 -10.32 0.00
N ALA A 78 -19.09 -11.12 -0.05
CA ALA A 78 -19.84 -11.54 1.13
C ALA A 78 -18.94 -12.18 2.22
N SER A 79 -17.88 -12.90 1.84
CA SER A 79 -16.90 -13.47 2.77
C SER A 79 -16.11 -12.41 3.53
N HIS A 80 -15.76 -11.29 2.89
CA HIS A 80 -15.05 -10.17 3.51
C HIS A 80 -15.99 -9.39 4.44
N THR A 81 -17.21 -9.13 3.99
CA THR A 81 -18.24 -8.47 4.82
C THR A 81 -18.57 -9.28 6.07
N ALA A 82 -18.75 -10.60 5.94
CA ALA A 82 -18.94 -11.48 7.08
C ALA A 82 -17.72 -11.46 8.03
N LEU A 83 -16.50 -11.55 7.47
CA LEU A 83 -15.26 -11.51 8.25
C LEU A 83 -15.07 -10.19 8.99
N GLY A 84 -15.48 -9.05 8.41
CA GLY A 84 -15.43 -7.74 9.04
C GLY A 84 -16.55 -7.50 10.07
N ALA A 85 -17.71 -8.10 9.87
CA ALA A 85 -18.82 -8.01 10.82
C ALA A 85 -18.53 -8.72 12.15
N VAL A 86 -17.73 -9.80 12.16
CA VAL A 86 -17.35 -10.52 13.39
C VAL A 86 -16.59 -9.63 14.40
N PRO A 87 -15.43 -9.02 14.05
CA PRO A 87 -14.71 -8.15 14.98
C PRO A 87 -15.50 -6.89 15.32
N LEU A 88 -16.33 -6.34 14.42
CA LEU A 88 -17.22 -5.23 14.73
C LEU A 88 -18.26 -5.63 15.79
N ALA A 89 -18.92 -6.78 15.63
CA ALA A 89 -19.89 -7.29 16.60
C ALA A 89 -19.25 -7.54 17.97
N ALA A 90 -18.05 -8.13 17.98
CA ALA A 90 -17.28 -8.33 19.20
C ALA A 90 -16.92 -7.00 19.85
N PHE A 91 -16.48 -6.01 19.07
CA PHE A 91 -16.16 -4.67 19.56
C PHE A 91 -17.37 -3.98 20.19
N LEU A 92 -18.52 -3.96 19.51
CA LEU A 92 -19.77 -3.40 20.03
C LEU A 92 -20.20 -4.09 21.34
N CYS A 93 -20.07 -5.42 21.41
CA CYS A 93 -20.42 -6.18 22.61
C CYS A 93 -19.47 -5.91 23.78
N LEU A 94 -18.15 -5.89 23.53
CA LEU A 94 -17.11 -5.69 24.55
C LEU A 94 -17.08 -4.24 25.08
N TYR A 95 -17.36 -3.26 24.22
CA TYR A 95 -17.33 -1.84 24.53
C TYR A 95 -18.71 -1.23 24.78
N ARG A 96 -19.78 -2.02 24.88
CA ARG A 96 -21.18 -1.56 25.06
C ARG A 96 -21.41 -0.53 26.17
N ASN A 97 -20.64 -0.61 27.26
CA ASN A 97 -20.73 0.30 28.41
C ASN A 97 -19.74 1.48 28.33
N ASN A 98 -18.93 1.56 27.27
CA ASN A 98 -17.90 2.56 27.08
C ASN A 98 -18.21 3.41 25.85
N HIS A 99 -19.21 4.27 25.98
CA HIS A 99 -19.72 5.13 24.91
C HIS A 99 -18.64 6.01 24.27
N ARG A 100 -17.61 6.42 25.02
CA ARG A 100 -16.50 7.23 24.51
C ARG A 100 -15.69 6.48 23.45
N ASP A 101 -15.29 5.24 23.72
CA ASP A 101 -14.53 4.45 22.76
C ASP A 101 -15.38 4.00 21.57
N LEU A 102 -16.68 3.74 21.78
CA LEU A 102 -17.62 3.48 20.68
C LEU A 102 -17.76 4.69 19.75
N ALA A 103 -17.96 5.89 20.32
CA ALA A 103 -18.05 7.13 19.55
C ALA A 103 -16.75 7.43 18.81
N LEU A 104 -15.59 7.24 19.45
CA LEU A 104 -14.29 7.38 18.79
C LEU A 104 -14.12 6.38 17.64
N GLY A 105 -14.53 5.12 17.83
CA GLY A 105 -14.51 4.13 16.76
C GLY A 105 -15.38 4.53 15.56
N PHE A 106 -16.57 5.07 15.82
CA PHE A 106 -17.46 5.58 14.78
C PHE A 106 -16.85 6.78 14.02
N VAL A 107 -16.30 7.76 14.75
CA VAL A 107 -15.62 8.92 14.13
C VAL A 107 -14.42 8.49 13.30
N LEU A 108 -13.62 7.53 13.79
CA LEU A 108 -12.50 6.97 13.04
C LEU A 108 -12.94 6.30 11.75
N TRP A 109 -14.03 5.52 11.80
CA TRP A 109 -14.58 4.88 10.63
C TRP A 109 -15.01 5.91 9.56
N LEU A 110 -15.64 7.02 9.97
CA LEU A 110 -15.98 8.10 9.05
C LEU A 110 -14.74 8.75 8.42
N ILE A 111 -13.70 9.02 9.21
CA ILE A 111 -12.45 9.62 8.71
C ILE A 111 -11.76 8.68 7.70
N LEU A 112 -11.67 7.38 8.03
CA LEU A 112 -11.09 6.36 7.14
C LEU A 112 -11.95 6.10 5.89
N SER A 113 -13.20 6.60 5.88
CA SER A 113 -14.11 6.53 4.73
C SER A 113 -14.08 7.79 3.86
N ILE A 114 -13.28 8.81 4.19
CA ILE A 114 -13.18 10.03 3.39
C ILE A 114 -12.79 9.73 1.93
N PRO A 115 -11.74 8.92 1.63
CA PRO A 115 -11.31 8.70 0.25
C PRO A 115 -12.42 8.20 -0.69
N PRO A 116 -13.13 7.08 -0.42
CA PRO A 116 -14.19 6.63 -1.32
C PRO A 116 -15.38 7.61 -1.39
N ILE A 117 -15.69 8.35 -0.32
CA ILE A 117 -16.73 9.37 -0.34
C ILE A 117 -16.35 10.46 -1.35
N THR A 118 -15.17 11.04 -1.21
CA THR A 118 -14.71 12.11 -2.11
C THR A 118 -14.53 11.63 -3.54
N THR A 119 -13.99 10.43 -3.75
CA THR A 119 -13.83 9.85 -5.09
C THR A 119 -15.19 9.64 -5.76
N ALA A 120 -16.21 9.18 -5.03
CA ALA A 120 -17.56 9.03 -5.57
C ALA A 120 -18.19 10.35 -6.01
N PHE A 121 -17.82 11.48 -5.39
CA PHE A 121 -18.31 12.82 -5.75
C PHE A 121 -17.52 13.48 -6.89
N LEU A 122 -16.23 13.17 -7.03
CA LEU A 122 -15.33 13.87 -7.95
C LEU A 122 -15.13 13.14 -9.30
N GLU A 123 -15.23 11.82 -9.34
CA GLU A 123 -15.05 11.08 -10.59
C GLU A 123 -16.32 11.09 -11.46
N THR A 124 -16.11 11.23 -12.77
CA THR A 124 -17.18 11.12 -13.78
C THR A 124 -17.66 9.68 -13.99
N LYS A 125 -16.85 8.69 -13.59
CA LYS A 125 -17.25 7.28 -13.53
C LYS A 125 -17.59 6.94 -12.08
N PRO A 126 -18.78 6.38 -11.80
CA PRO A 126 -19.11 5.97 -10.45
C PRO A 126 -18.21 4.83 -10.01
N LEU A 127 -17.66 4.93 -8.78
CA LEU A 127 -16.98 3.83 -8.12
C LEU A 127 -17.87 2.58 -8.11
N SER A 128 -17.25 1.41 -8.30
CA SER A 128 -18.01 0.17 -8.21
C SER A 128 -18.53 -0.04 -6.79
N THR A 129 -19.70 -0.66 -6.65
CA THR A 129 -20.25 -1.01 -5.33
C THR A 129 -19.33 -1.95 -4.56
N LEU A 130 -18.49 -2.71 -5.28
CA LEU A 130 -17.46 -3.57 -4.69
C LEU A 130 -16.34 -2.74 -4.04
N ASP A 131 -15.83 -1.72 -4.71
CA ASP A 131 -14.73 -0.88 -4.20
C ASP A 131 -15.15 -0.13 -2.93
N ILE A 132 -16.39 0.37 -2.92
CA ILE A 132 -16.98 1.03 -1.75
C ILE A 132 -17.14 0.02 -0.61
N ALA A 133 -17.68 -1.18 -0.88
CA ALA A 133 -17.88 -2.20 0.14
C ALA A 133 -16.55 -2.69 0.75
N GLU A 134 -15.52 -2.94 -0.06
CA GLU A 134 -14.19 -3.33 0.42
C GLU A 134 -13.55 -2.23 1.28
N ASN A 135 -13.64 -0.96 0.84
CA ASN A 135 -13.14 0.17 1.63
C ASN A 135 -13.90 0.30 2.96
N ASN A 136 -15.20 0.13 2.96
CA ASN A 136 -16.02 0.26 4.16
C ASN A 136 -15.66 -0.83 5.20
N VAL A 137 -15.53 -2.09 4.75
CA VAL A 137 -15.06 -3.20 5.59
C VAL A 137 -13.66 -2.91 6.14
N TRP A 138 -12.75 -2.42 5.31
CA TRP A 138 -11.40 -2.01 5.72
C TRP A 138 -11.44 -0.90 6.77
N ALA A 139 -12.12 0.22 6.50
CA ALA A 139 -12.19 1.39 7.37
C ALA A 139 -12.77 1.03 8.74
N MET A 140 -13.84 0.23 8.76
CA MET A 140 -14.49 -0.21 9.98
C MET A 140 -13.58 -1.13 10.81
N THR A 141 -12.97 -2.12 10.18
CA THR A 141 -12.09 -3.08 10.88
C THR A 141 -10.80 -2.41 11.36
N GLN A 142 -10.27 -1.44 10.61
CA GLN A 142 -9.16 -0.60 11.05
C GLN A 142 -9.53 0.27 12.26
N ALA A 143 -10.70 0.91 12.25
CA ALA A 143 -11.18 1.68 13.40
C ALA A 143 -11.32 0.81 14.66
N VAL A 144 -11.88 -0.40 14.52
CA VAL A 144 -11.95 -1.40 15.60
C VAL A 144 -10.55 -1.76 16.08
N LEU A 145 -9.61 -2.07 15.17
CA LEU A 145 -8.24 -2.45 15.51
C LEU A 145 -7.51 -1.35 16.29
N LEU A 146 -7.62 -0.09 15.85
CA LEU A 146 -6.96 1.04 16.49
C LEU A 146 -7.50 1.29 17.91
N ILE A 147 -8.82 1.28 18.10
CA ILE A 147 -9.42 1.52 19.41
C ILE A 147 -9.22 0.32 20.34
N ALA A 148 -9.53 -0.90 19.87
CA ALA A 148 -9.42 -2.11 20.67
C ALA A 148 -7.95 -2.40 21.02
N GLY A 149 -7.02 -2.21 20.07
CA GLY A 149 -5.58 -2.34 20.29
C GLY A 149 -5.06 -1.34 21.32
N THR A 150 -5.44 -0.06 21.23
CA THR A 150 -5.08 0.96 22.24
C THR A 150 -5.74 0.67 23.59
N GLY A 151 -6.92 0.06 23.61
CA GLY A 151 -7.56 -0.45 24.83
C GLY A 151 -6.76 -1.60 25.46
N LEU A 152 -6.27 -2.53 24.63
CA LEU A 152 -5.49 -3.69 25.05
C LEU A 152 -4.17 -3.30 25.69
N THR A 153 -3.46 -2.28 25.17
CA THR A 153 -2.21 -1.80 25.79
C THR A 153 -2.45 -1.33 27.23
N GLY A 154 -3.56 -0.63 27.49
CA GLY A 154 -3.95 -0.16 28.82
C GLY A 154 -4.27 -1.27 29.83
N LEU A 155 -4.47 -2.52 29.37
CA LEU A 155 -4.68 -3.70 30.23
C LEU A 155 -3.36 -4.38 30.65
N ILE A 156 -2.24 -4.04 30.00
CA ILE A 156 -0.92 -4.62 30.29
C ILE A 156 -0.40 -4.04 31.61
N ARG A 157 -0.06 -4.90 32.59
CA ARG A 157 0.44 -4.45 33.91
C ARG A 157 1.91 -4.02 33.89
N HIS A 158 2.75 -4.75 33.16
CA HIS A 158 4.18 -4.48 33.13
C HIS A 158 4.49 -3.20 32.34
N ARG A 159 5.11 -2.20 32.98
CA ARG A 159 5.32 -0.85 32.40
C ARG A 159 6.13 -0.88 31.10
N ALA A 160 7.19 -1.67 31.03
CA ALA A 160 8.02 -1.74 29.81
C ALA A 160 7.26 -2.40 28.65
N VAL A 161 6.47 -3.45 28.92
CA VAL A 161 5.66 -4.12 27.87
C VAL A 161 4.53 -3.20 27.41
N ARG A 162 3.93 -2.45 28.34
CA ARG A 162 2.94 -1.42 28.01
C ARG A 162 3.54 -0.34 27.12
N PHE A 163 4.74 0.14 27.45
CA PHE A 163 5.44 1.14 26.64
C PHE A 163 5.67 0.63 25.21
N SER A 164 6.24 -0.58 25.05
CA SER A 164 6.48 -1.16 23.72
C SER A 164 5.18 -1.37 22.94
N ALA A 165 4.12 -1.84 23.60
CA ALA A 165 2.82 -2.03 22.96
C ALA A 165 2.15 -0.70 22.59
N ALA A 166 2.26 0.34 23.42
CA ALA A 166 1.77 1.69 23.13
C ALA A 166 2.56 2.33 21.97
N ALA A 167 3.88 2.12 21.91
CA ALA A 167 4.72 2.56 20.80
C ALA A 167 4.32 1.87 19.49
N LEU A 168 4.14 0.55 19.51
CA LEU A 168 3.66 -0.21 18.35
C LEU A 168 2.29 0.28 17.87
N MET A 169 1.34 0.46 18.80
CA MET A 169 0.02 0.98 18.44
C MET A 169 0.12 2.40 17.88
N THR A 170 1.02 3.23 18.38
CA THR A 170 1.28 4.57 17.84
C THR A 170 1.74 4.51 16.38
N CYS A 171 2.62 3.56 16.04
CA CYS A 171 2.99 3.29 14.65
C CYS A 171 1.77 2.86 13.82
N CYS A 172 0.90 1.98 14.34
CA CYS A 172 -0.32 1.59 13.63
C CYS A 172 -1.26 2.77 13.37
N TRP A 173 -1.40 3.70 14.34
CA TRP A 173 -2.15 4.94 14.14
C TRP A 173 -1.54 5.79 13.02
N ILE A 174 -0.22 6.02 13.04
CA ILE A 174 0.46 6.78 11.98
C ILE A 174 0.24 6.12 10.61
N LEU A 175 0.44 4.80 10.51
CA LEU A 175 0.28 4.06 9.25
C LEU A 175 -1.16 4.07 8.72
N ALA A 176 -2.17 4.07 9.60
CA ALA A 176 -3.57 4.14 9.19
C ALA A 176 -3.97 5.53 8.68
N PHE A 177 -3.42 6.59 9.28
CA PHE A 177 -3.75 7.97 8.92
C PHE A 177 -2.88 8.55 7.82
N LEU A 178 -1.67 8.03 7.59
CA LEU A 178 -0.77 8.53 6.56
C LEU A 178 -1.42 8.48 5.15
N PRO A 179 -2.06 7.40 4.70
CA PRO A 179 -2.77 7.38 3.41
C PRO A 179 -3.87 8.43 3.31
N ILE A 180 -4.65 8.63 4.38
CA ILE A 180 -5.74 9.60 4.44
C ILE A 180 -5.20 11.03 4.39
N ALA A 181 -4.12 11.31 5.13
CA ALA A 181 -3.47 12.61 5.13
C ALA A 181 -2.90 12.94 3.74
N SER A 182 -2.20 11.99 3.11
CA SER A 182 -1.69 12.15 1.74
C SER A 182 -2.80 12.41 0.73
N PHE A 183 -3.91 11.68 0.85
CA PHE A 183 -5.08 11.87 0.00
C PHE A 183 -5.68 13.28 0.18
N LEU A 184 -5.86 13.74 1.41
CA LEU A 184 -6.40 15.05 1.73
C LEU A 184 -5.49 16.20 1.29
N VAL A 185 -4.17 16.08 1.51
CA VAL A 185 -3.19 17.07 1.04
C VAL A 185 -3.28 17.23 -0.47
N TYR A 186 -3.39 16.12 -1.21
CA TYR A 186 -3.47 16.17 -2.66
C TYR A 186 -4.80 16.73 -3.14
N LEU A 187 -5.91 16.32 -2.53
CA LEU A 187 -7.23 16.83 -2.87
C LEU A 187 -7.35 18.33 -2.61
N ILE A 188 -6.93 18.82 -1.45
CA ILE A 188 -7.02 20.24 -1.08
C ILE A 188 -6.06 21.09 -1.92
N GLY A 189 -4.87 20.56 -2.22
CA GLY A 189 -3.81 21.31 -2.88
C GLY A 189 -3.93 21.38 -4.39
N PHE A 190 -4.44 20.32 -5.01
CA PHE A 190 -4.40 20.14 -6.47
C PHE A 190 -5.77 19.92 -7.10
N ASP A 191 -6.85 19.88 -6.31
CA ASP A 191 -8.20 19.52 -6.76
C ASP A 191 -8.20 18.20 -7.56
N ALA A 192 -7.36 17.27 -7.11
CA ALA A 192 -7.06 16.04 -7.82
C ALA A 192 -7.00 14.86 -6.84
N LEU A 193 -7.35 13.68 -7.35
CA LEU A 193 -7.26 12.43 -6.59
C LEU A 193 -5.82 11.92 -6.56
N LEU A 194 -5.46 11.27 -5.46
CA LEU A 194 -4.16 10.63 -5.32
C LEU A 194 -4.08 9.40 -6.23
N THR A 195 -3.17 9.41 -7.20
CA THR A 195 -2.95 8.31 -8.15
C THR A 195 -1.68 7.52 -7.83
N PRO A 196 -1.53 6.28 -8.35
CA PRO A 196 -0.28 5.52 -8.20
C PRO A 196 0.96 6.28 -8.72
N ASP A 197 0.83 7.03 -9.83
CA ASP A 197 1.92 7.81 -10.42
C ASP A 197 2.43 8.91 -9.49
N ILE A 198 1.52 9.56 -8.76
CA ILE A 198 1.89 10.58 -7.77
C ILE A 198 2.65 9.94 -6.60
N VAL A 199 2.17 8.80 -6.10
CA VAL A 199 2.86 8.07 -5.03
C VAL A 199 4.23 7.59 -5.50
N LEU A 200 4.34 7.13 -6.75
CA LEU A 200 5.61 6.74 -7.36
C LEU A 200 6.59 7.90 -7.47
N ALA A 201 6.13 9.06 -7.94
CA ALA A 201 6.94 10.27 -8.03
C ALA A 201 7.46 10.71 -6.65
N LEU A 202 6.58 10.72 -5.64
CA LEU A 202 6.97 11.03 -4.26
C LEU A 202 7.96 10.02 -3.67
N ALA A 203 7.81 8.73 -4.00
CA ALA A 203 8.73 7.68 -3.56
C ALA A 203 10.12 7.77 -4.24
N GLN A 204 10.19 8.39 -5.42
CA GLN A 204 11.41 8.49 -6.25
C GLN A 204 12.08 9.87 -6.21
N THR A 205 11.48 10.88 -5.58
CA THR A 205 12.03 12.24 -5.53
C THR A 205 13.04 12.44 -4.40
N HIS A 206 13.93 13.41 -4.57
CA HIS A 206 14.88 13.81 -3.53
C HIS A 206 14.22 14.74 -2.48
N PRO A 207 14.58 14.67 -1.17
CA PRO A 207 14.02 15.59 -0.17
C PRO A 207 14.19 17.09 -0.49
N ASN A 208 15.30 17.46 -1.12
CA ASN A 208 15.52 18.84 -1.59
C ASN A 208 14.55 19.23 -2.72
N GLU A 209 14.29 18.33 -3.68
CA GLU A 209 13.31 18.56 -4.76
C GLU A 209 11.91 18.72 -4.17
N ALA A 210 11.53 17.86 -3.21
CA ALA A 210 10.26 17.98 -2.52
C ALA A 210 10.12 19.32 -1.76
N TRP A 211 11.21 19.78 -1.12
CA TRP A 211 11.21 21.06 -0.43
C TRP A 211 11.14 22.27 -1.38
N GLU A 212 11.92 22.24 -2.47
CA GLU A 212 11.87 23.26 -3.52
C GLU A 212 10.48 23.32 -4.16
N TYR A 213 9.87 22.18 -4.43
CA TYR A 213 8.51 22.07 -4.96
C TYR A 213 7.46 22.65 -3.98
N LEU A 214 7.54 22.32 -2.68
CA LEU A 214 6.65 22.90 -1.68
C LEU A 214 6.83 24.40 -1.54
N THR A 215 8.07 24.89 -1.64
CA THR A 215 8.38 26.33 -1.61
C THR A 215 7.80 27.03 -2.85
N PHE A 216 7.92 26.41 -4.03
CA PHE A 216 7.34 26.88 -5.27
C PHE A 216 5.80 26.95 -5.21
N MET A 217 5.15 25.98 -4.56
CA MET A 217 3.70 26.00 -4.34
C MET A 217 3.22 27.08 -3.36
N GLY A 218 4.15 27.66 -2.60
CA GLY A 218 3.89 28.82 -1.75
C GLY A 218 3.29 28.51 -0.36
N PRO A 219 3.04 29.55 0.44
CA PRO A 219 2.73 29.41 1.86
C PRO A 219 1.47 28.62 2.18
N PHE A 220 0.46 28.66 1.29
CA PHE A 220 -0.78 27.91 1.48
C PHE A 220 -0.52 26.40 1.54
N MET A 221 0.19 25.85 0.54
CA MET A 221 0.49 24.42 0.50
C MET A 221 1.42 23.98 1.63
N MET A 222 2.39 24.82 1.98
CA MET A 222 3.23 24.59 3.16
C MET A 222 2.38 24.50 4.44
N GLY A 223 1.39 25.37 4.59
CA GLY A 223 0.44 25.35 5.70
C GLY A 223 -0.40 24.07 5.74
N VAL A 224 -0.89 23.60 4.59
CA VAL A 224 -1.66 22.35 4.47
C VAL A 224 -0.81 21.14 4.89
N VAL A 225 0.42 21.04 4.37
CA VAL A 225 1.36 19.95 4.73
C VAL A 225 1.74 20.03 6.21
N ALA A 226 2.04 21.23 6.73
CA ALA A 226 2.37 21.41 8.14
C ALA A 226 1.20 20.99 9.04
N LEU A 227 -0.04 21.34 8.70
CA LEU A 227 -1.23 20.91 9.43
C LEU A 227 -1.40 19.39 9.40
N ALA A 228 -1.18 18.75 8.25
CA ALA A 228 -1.20 17.29 8.13
C ALA A 228 -0.13 16.63 9.03
N CYS A 229 1.10 17.15 9.06
CA CYS A 229 2.15 16.66 9.95
C CYS A 229 1.82 16.88 11.43
N LEU A 230 1.29 18.06 11.80
CA LEU A 230 0.92 18.39 13.18
C LEU A 230 -0.26 17.55 13.67
N THR A 231 -1.25 17.29 12.82
CA THR A 231 -2.37 16.40 13.15
C THR A 231 -1.92 14.96 13.34
N LEU A 232 -1.04 14.44 12.46
CA LEU A 232 -0.42 13.12 12.65
C LEU A 232 0.41 13.05 13.94
N LEU A 233 1.16 14.10 14.26
CA LEU A 233 1.91 14.19 15.52
C LEU A 233 0.97 14.24 16.74
N ALA A 234 -0.08 15.04 16.70
CA ALA A 234 -1.06 15.14 17.78
C ALA A 234 -1.77 13.80 18.01
N LEU A 235 -2.19 13.12 16.93
CA LEU A 235 -2.80 11.79 16.99
C LEU A 235 -1.83 10.75 17.55
N SER A 236 -0.56 10.77 17.15
CA SER A 236 0.45 9.83 17.64
C SER A 236 0.72 10.03 19.15
N VAL A 237 0.85 11.28 19.60
CA VAL A 237 0.99 11.61 21.03
C VAL A 237 -0.27 11.22 21.81
N ALA A 238 -1.46 11.49 21.28
CA ALA A 238 -2.72 11.13 21.92
C ALA A 238 -2.88 9.60 22.04
N ALA A 239 -2.60 8.85 20.97
CA ALA A 239 -2.62 7.39 20.96
C ALA A 239 -1.63 6.81 21.97
N PHE A 240 -0.40 7.32 22.00
CA PHE A 240 0.62 6.89 22.95
C PHE A 240 0.21 7.16 24.41
N LYS A 241 -0.24 8.39 24.73
CA LYS A 241 -0.73 8.76 26.07
C LYS A 241 -1.89 7.87 26.48
N LYS A 242 -2.86 7.67 25.59
CA LYS A 242 -4.04 6.81 25.84
C LYS A 242 -3.62 5.36 26.09
N GLY A 243 -2.63 4.86 25.35
CA GLY A 243 -2.12 3.50 25.50
C GLY A 243 -1.30 3.27 26.77
N MET A 244 -0.66 4.31 27.30
CA MET A 244 0.09 4.29 28.56
C MET A 244 -0.79 4.35 29.81
N HIS A 245 -1.99 4.92 29.69
CA HIS A 245 -2.93 5.05 30.81
C HIS A 245 -3.61 3.72 31.13
N SER A 246 -3.66 3.36 32.43
CA SER A 246 -4.40 2.18 32.87
C SER A 246 -5.89 2.36 32.61
N ARG A 247 -6.56 1.35 32.05
CA ARG A 247 -7.99 1.41 31.72
C ARG A 247 -8.87 0.91 32.88
N SER A 248 -10.06 1.48 33.01
CA SER A 248 -11.16 0.98 33.86
C SER A 248 -11.95 -0.16 33.21
N LEU A 249 -11.43 -0.76 32.14
CA LEU A 249 -12.01 -1.94 31.49
C LEU A 249 -11.86 -3.18 32.38
N PRO A 250 -12.74 -4.20 32.25
CA PRO A 250 -12.62 -5.44 32.99
C PRO A 250 -11.23 -6.06 32.81
N GLN A 251 -10.50 -6.29 33.90
CA GLN A 251 -9.14 -6.81 33.84
C GLN A 251 -9.06 -8.35 33.82
N THR A 252 -10.18 -9.04 33.61
CA THR A 252 -10.24 -10.51 33.60
C THR A 252 -9.48 -11.08 32.41
N THR A 253 -8.89 -12.27 32.57
CA THR A 253 -8.16 -12.95 31.49
C THR A 253 -9.05 -13.21 30.28
N ALA A 254 -10.31 -13.61 30.50
CA ALA A 254 -11.29 -13.82 29.43
C ALA A 254 -11.55 -12.56 28.60
N PHE A 255 -11.68 -11.39 29.24
CA PHE A 255 -11.87 -10.12 28.53
C PHE A 255 -10.63 -9.75 27.69
N ARG A 256 -9.43 -9.93 28.24
CA ARG A 256 -8.17 -9.70 27.50
C ARG A 256 -8.05 -10.60 26.28
N ILE A 257 -8.37 -11.88 26.42
CA ILE A 257 -8.38 -12.84 25.31
C ILE A 257 -9.41 -12.40 24.26
N ALA A 258 -10.63 -12.04 24.67
CA ALA A 258 -11.66 -11.60 23.74
C ALA A 258 -11.26 -10.33 22.96
N VAL A 259 -10.65 -9.34 23.62
CA VAL A 259 -10.12 -8.14 22.95
C VAL A 259 -8.99 -8.49 21.99
N LEU A 260 -8.04 -9.34 22.41
CA LEU A 260 -6.94 -9.78 21.55
C LEU A 260 -7.47 -10.53 20.32
N THR A 261 -8.42 -11.46 20.49
CA THR A 261 -9.08 -12.16 19.38
C THR A 261 -9.78 -11.17 18.45
N THR A 262 -10.46 -10.17 19.00
CA THR A 262 -11.09 -9.10 18.22
C THR A 262 -10.06 -8.34 17.38
N CYS A 263 -8.91 -7.96 17.98
CA CYS A 263 -7.82 -7.31 17.25
C CYS A 263 -7.24 -8.21 16.15
N CYS A 264 -7.01 -9.49 16.41
CA CYS A 264 -6.50 -10.42 15.40
C CYS A 264 -7.48 -10.58 14.23
N LEU A 265 -8.77 -10.75 14.52
CA LEU A 265 -9.80 -10.86 13.49
C LEU A 265 -9.95 -9.55 12.69
N ALA A 266 -9.90 -8.40 13.37
CA ALA A 266 -9.89 -7.10 12.71
C ALA A 266 -8.69 -6.95 11.78
N ALA A 267 -7.48 -7.29 12.24
CA ALA A 267 -6.26 -7.23 11.42
C ALA A 267 -6.33 -8.16 10.19
N ILE A 268 -6.80 -9.40 10.37
CA ILE A 268 -7.00 -10.35 9.25
C ILE A 268 -8.02 -9.79 8.26
N SER A 269 -9.14 -9.25 8.76
CA SER A 269 -10.17 -8.66 7.91
C SER A 269 -9.64 -7.47 7.13
N SER A 270 -8.94 -6.55 7.79
CA SER A 270 -8.36 -5.36 7.14
C SER A 270 -7.29 -5.75 6.12
N PHE A 271 -6.52 -6.81 6.35
CA PHE A 271 -5.57 -7.29 5.36
C PHE A 271 -6.28 -7.86 4.12
N LYS A 272 -7.36 -8.63 4.30
CA LYS A 272 -8.14 -9.18 3.18
C LYS A 272 -8.84 -8.11 2.35
N SER A 273 -9.27 -7.02 2.97
CA SER A 273 -9.89 -5.87 2.30
C SER A 273 -8.89 -4.74 1.99
N ALA A 274 -7.58 -5.01 1.99
CA ALA A 274 -6.56 -4.00 1.72
C ALA A 274 -6.54 -3.50 0.26
N ASN A 275 -7.08 -4.30 -0.68
CA ASN A 275 -7.31 -3.84 -2.04
C ASN A 275 -8.60 -3.00 -2.09
N ASN A 276 -8.48 -1.73 -1.72
CA ASN A 276 -9.59 -0.78 -1.62
C ASN A 276 -9.17 0.62 -2.11
N VAL A 277 -10.14 1.52 -2.22
CA VAL A 277 -9.95 2.90 -2.72
C VAL A 277 -8.88 3.67 -1.92
N SER A 278 -8.92 3.62 -0.59
CA SER A 278 -8.00 4.38 0.27
C SER A 278 -6.54 3.95 0.11
N LEU A 279 -6.29 2.68 -0.22
CA LEU A 279 -4.96 2.11 -0.36
C LEU A 279 -4.53 1.86 -1.82
N TYR A 280 -5.43 2.07 -2.78
CA TYR A 280 -5.22 1.73 -4.19
C TYR A 280 -3.94 2.38 -4.75
N ALA A 281 -3.77 3.69 -4.55
CA ALA A 281 -2.61 4.43 -5.05
C ALA A 281 -1.29 3.85 -4.53
N PHE A 282 -1.23 3.54 -3.24
CA PHE A 282 -0.04 3.00 -2.58
C PHE A 282 0.26 1.56 -2.99
N TYR A 283 -0.76 0.71 -3.04
CA TYR A 283 -0.60 -0.70 -3.40
C TYR A 283 -0.13 -0.87 -4.85
N ASN A 284 -0.72 -0.12 -5.78
CA ASN A 284 -0.30 -0.18 -7.19
C ASN A 284 1.07 0.47 -7.41
N ALA A 285 1.39 1.56 -6.72
CA ALA A 285 2.76 2.11 -6.75
C ALA A 285 3.79 1.10 -6.24
N TYR A 286 3.47 0.36 -5.18
CA TYR A 286 4.33 -0.72 -4.67
C TYR A 286 4.51 -1.86 -5.68
N ILE A 287 3.44 -2.33 -6.31
CA ILE A 287 3.52 -3.33 -7.38
C ILE A 287 4.44 -2.83 -8.49
N HIS A 288 4.26 -1.59 -8.93
CA HIS A 288 5.04 -0.99 -10.00
C HIS A 288 6.54 -0.91 -9.66
N ILE A 289 6.88 -0.48 -8.43
CA ILE A 289 8.26 -0.46 -7.95
C ILE A 289 8.86 -1.87 -7.96
N ARG A 290 8.11 -2.88 -7.49
CA ARG A 290 8.56 -4.27 -7.46
C ARG A 290 8.80 -4.82 -8.86
N GLU A 291 7.86 -4.60 -9.78
CA GLU A 291 7.98 -5.06 -11.16
C GLU A 291 9.18 -4.42 -11.84
N THR A 292 9.35 -3.12 -11.67
CA THR A 292 10.48 -2.37 -12.23
C THR A 292 11.81 -2.84 -11.62
N GLY A 293 11.84 -3.19 -10.33
CA GLY A 293 13.00 -3.76 -9.65
C GLY A 293 13.48 -5.09 -10.24
N ARG A 294 12.59 -5.88 -10.87
CA ARG A 294 12.95 -7.15 -11.52
C ARG A 294 13.95 -6.97 -12.66
N PHE A 295 14.03 -5.79 -13.28
CA PHE A 295 15.04 -5.54 -14.30
C PHE A 295 16.47 -5.73 -13.77
N GLU A 296 16.75 -5.35 -12.52
CA GLU A 296 18.07 -5.58 -11.92
C GLU A 296 18.29 -7.07 -11.66
N GLU A 297 17.28 -7.75 -11.13
CA GLU A 297 17.32 -9.17 -10.76
C GLU A 297 17.48 -10.08 -11.99
N GLY A 298 16.87 -9.71 -13.12
CA GLY A 298 16.87 -10.46 -14.38
C GLY A 298 18.16 -10.34 -15.21
N TYR A 299 19.21 -9.67 -14.72
CA TYR A 299 20.43 -9.44 -15.49
C TYR A 299 21.08 -10.74 -15.99
N GLU A 300 21.16 -11.79 -15.16
CA GLU A 300 21.77 -13.07 -15.55
C GLU A 300 21.00 -13.78 -16.68
N GLN A 301 19.67 -13.64 -16.72
CA GLN A 301 18.86 -14.19 -17.80
C GLN A 301 19.12 -13.43 -19.11
N ARG A 302 19.15 -12.09 -19.04
CA ARG A 302 19.48 -11.25 -20.21
C ARG A 302 20.89 -11.47 -20.71
N LYS A 303 21.84 -11.79 -19.83
CA LYS A 303 23.23 -12.08 -20.21
C LYS A 303 23.32 -13.20 -21.24
N ALA A 304 22.52 -14.27 -21.12
CA ALA A 304 22.50 -15.34 -22.11
C ALA A 304 22.06 -14.83 -23.50
N ILE A 305 21.02 -13.99 -23.55
CA ILE A 305 20.55 -13.34 -24.79
C ILE A 305 21.65 -12.46 -25.39
N LEU A 306 22.35 -11.69 -24.55
CA LEU A 306 23.44 -10.81 -24.97
C LEU A 306 24.67 -11.57 -25.49
N GLU A 307 24.98 -12.74 -24.91
CA GLU A 307 26.07 -13.60 -25.38
C GLU A 307 25.76 -14.20 -26.76
N GLU A 308 24.50 -14.57 -27.04
CA GLU A 308 24.08 -15.00 -28.37
C GLU A 308 24.17 -13.86 -29.39
N LEU A 309 23.74 -12.65 -29.02
CA LEU A 309 23.88 -11.45 -29.86
C LEU A 309 25.36 -11.14 -30.17
N ALA A 310 26.24 -11.26 -29.18
CA ALA A 310 27.68 -11.05 -29.38
C ALA A 310 28.27 -12.10 -30.35
N LYS A 311 27.85 -13.37 -30.24
CA LYS A 311 28.26 -14.45 -31.15
C LYS A 311 27.78 -14.25 -32.58
N ALA A 312 26.60 -13.65 -32.77
CA ALA A 312 26.08 -13.34 -34.10
C ALA A 312 26.95 -12.33 -34.87
N GLY A 313 27.87 -11.62 -34.19
CA GLY A 313 28.95 -10.86 -34.82
C GLY A 313 28.50 -9.64 -35.62
N GLN A 314 27.26 -9.18 -35.45
CA GLN A 314 26.77 -7.98 -36.11
C GLN A 314 27.48 -6.74 -35.57
N LYS A 315 28.33 -6.14 -36.40
CA LYS A 315 29.00 -4.87 -36.08
C LYS A 315 28.20 -3.71 -36.65
N GLY A 316 27.82 -2.78 -35.78
CA GLY A 316 27.21 -1.52 -36.19
C GLY A 316 28.22 -0.57 -36.86
N ARG A 317 27.77 0.66 -37.15
CA ARG A 317 28.63 1.69 -37.76
C ARG A 317 29.67 2.20 -36.77
N SER A 318 30.92 2.31 -37.20
CA SER A 318 31.97 2.97 -36.42
C SER A 318 31.67 4.46 -36.22
N GLY A 319 31.86 4.97 -35.01
CA GLY A 319 31.69 6.40 -34.71
C GLY A 319 31.44 6.66 -33.23
N LEU A 320 31.41 7.95 -32.88
CA LEU A 320 30.95 8.42 -31.57
C LEU A 320 29.44 8.63 -31.63
N PHE A 321 28.70 7.94 -30.77
CA PHE A 321 27.26 8.14 -30.59
C PHE A 321 27.03 8.79 -29.23
N VAL A 322 26.35 9.92 -29.24
CA VAL A 322 25.98 10.65 -28.02
C VAL A 322 24.48 10.57 -27.84
N PHE A 323 24.04 10.04 -26.70
CA PHE A 323 22.64 9.97 -26.33
C PHE A 323 22.40 10.85 -25.10
N VAL A 324 21.56 11.87 -25.26
CA VAL A 324 21.25 12.84 -24.20
C VAL A 324 19.85 12.56 -23.67
N ILE A 325 19.77 12.30 -22.37
CA ILE A 325 18.50 12.07 -21.66
C ILE A 325 18.17 13.35 -20.90
N GLY A 326 17.09 14.03 -21.31
CA GLY A 326 16.55 15.19 -20.59
C GLY A 326 15.74 14.78 -19.37
N GLU A 327 15.42 15.74 -18.51
CA GLU A 327 14.60 15.55 -17.31
C GLU A 327 13.47 16.60 -17.29
N SER A 328 12.23 16.14 -17.11
CA SER A 328 11.03 16.99 -16.88
C SER A 328 10.77 18.15 -17.87
N HIS A 329 11.40 18.17 -19.04
CA HIS A 329 11.15 19.18 -20.08
C HIS A 329 9.93 18.80 -20.93
N THR A 330 9.00 19.74 -21.12
CA THR A 330 7.85 19.57 -22.01
C THR A 330 8.01 20.41 -23.29
N ARG A 331 7.66 19.80 -24.42
CA ARG A 331 7.63 20.42 -25.75
C ARG A 331 6.82 21.73 -25.74
N ASP A 332 5.74 21.76 -24.99
CA ASP A 332 4.77 22.86 -25.02
C ASP A 332 5.30 24.16 -24.35
N ARG A 333 6.48 24.10 -23.72
CA ARG A 333 7.19 25.26 -23.15
C ARG A 333 8.46 25.63 -23.92
N MET A 334 8.70 25.00 -25.06
CA MET A 334 9.90 25.19 -25.89
C MET A 334 9.56 26.03 -27.13
N THR A 335 10.21 27.17 -27.29
CA THR A 335 10.00 28.07 -28.44
C THR A 335 10.33 27.46 -29.80
N ALA A 336 11.14 26.40 -29.84
CA ALA A 336 11.43 25.66 -31.07
C ALA A 336 10.18 24.94 -31.64
N TYR A 337 9.16 24.70 -30.81
CA TYR A 337 7.95 23.97 -31.17
C TYR A 337 6.71 24.85 -31.32
N GLY A 338 6.75 26.10 -30.87
CA GLY A 338 5.67 27.05 -31.06
C GLY A 338 5.94 28.40 -30.38
N PRO A 339 5.15 29.43 -30.69
CA PRO A 339 5.26 30.73 -30.02
C PRO A 339 5.10 30.62 -28.50
N GLN A 340 5.94 31.31 -27.75
CA GLN A 340 5.88 31.44 -26.29
C GLN A 340 6.10 32.90 -25.90
N GLU A 341 5.77 33.27 -24.66
CA GLU A 341 5.99 34.62 -24.12
C GLU A 341 7.49 34.97 -24.01
N HIS A 342 8.34 33.97 -23.75
CA HIS A 342 9.79 34.13 -23.61
C HIS A 342 10.54 33.15 -24.51
N GLU A 343 11.71 33.56 -25.02
CA GLU A 343 12.57 32.69 -25.82
C GLU A 343 13.29 31.67 -24.92
N THR A 344 12.86 30.40 -24.97
CA THR A 344 13.32 29.33 -24.06
C THR A 344 14.31 28.36 -24.71
N THR A 345 14.29 28.23 -26.05
CA THR A 345 15.14 27.29 -26.79
C THR A 345 15.69 27.89 -28.10
N PRO A 346 16.46 28.99 -28.04
CA PRO A 346 16.91 29.71 -29.25
C PRO A 346 17.80 28.84 -30.15
N TRP A 347 18.76 28.13 -29.56
CA TRP A 347 19.66 27.26 -30.34
C TRP A 347 18.92 26.13 -31.07
N LEU A 348 17.96 25.48 -30.41
CA LEU A 348 17.18 24.39 -31.02
C LEU A 348 16.30 24.89 -32.18
N LYS A 349 15.79 26.12 -32.06
CA LYS A 349 15.00 26.79 -33.09
C LYS A 349 15.85 27.06 -34.34
N ASP A 350 17.08 27.51 -34.18
CA ASP A 350 18.01 27.75 -35.29
C ASP A 350 18.37 26.44 -36.03
N MET A 351 18.61 25.37 -35.26
CA MET A 351 18.96 24.04 -35.80
C MET A 351 17.87 23.42 -36.69
N ARG A 352 16.63 23.90 -36.62
CA ARG A 352 15.53 23.40 -37.46
C ARG A 352 15.78 23.61 -38.97
N SER A 353 16.61 24.60 -39.32
CA SER A 353 16.98 24.88 -40.71
C SER A 353 18.20 24.08 -41.18
N ASP A 354 18.90 23.39 -40.28
CA ASP A 354 20.08 22.59 -40.62
C ASP A 354 19.66 21.26 -41.25
N ARG A 355 20.18 21.01 -42.46
CA ARG A 355 19.93 19.77 -43.23
C ARG A 355 20.41 18.49 -42.53
N ASN A 356 21.32 18.61 -41.56
CA ASN A 356 21.86 17.49 -40.79
C ASN A 356 21.14 17.30 -39.44
N PHE A 357 20.09 18.08 -39.17
CA PHE A 357 19.35 18.03 -37.91
C PHE A 357 17.90 17.64 -38.15
N ILE A 358 17.41 16.68 -37.37
CA ILE A 358 16.03 16.23 -37.43
C ILE A 358 15.35 16.59 -36.12
N LEU A 359 14.34 17.45 -36.21
CA LEU A 359 13.49 17.82 -35.08
C LEU A 359 12.16 17.05 -35.17
N PHE A 360 11.92 16.13 -34.24
CA PHE A 360 10.65 15.41 -34.12
C PHE A 360 9.60 16.29 -33.46
N ASP A 361 8.49 16.55 -34.14
CA ASP A 361 7.38 17.40 -33.69
C ASP A 361 6.37 16.65 -32.80
N LYS A 362 6.27 15.32 -32.96
CA LYS A 362 5.28 14.46 -32.29
C LYS A 362 5.94 13.32 -31.49
N ALA A 363 6.94 13.66 -30.69
CA ALA A 363 7.53 12.73 -29.72
C ALA A 363 6.75 12.77 -28.40
N TYR A 364 6.35 11.60 -27.90
CA TYR A 364 5.63 11.45 -26.64
C TYR A 364 6.38 10.46 -25.75
N THR A 365 6.45 10.76 -24.45
CA THR A 365 7.04 9.84 -23.47
C THR A 365 6.21 8.57 -23.35
N SER A 366 6.87 7.45 -23.06
CA SER A 366 6.24 6.16 -22.78
C SER A 366 5.51 6.14 -21.43
N TYR A 367 5.93 7.00 -20.49
CA TYR A 367 5.36 7.10 -19.15
C TYR A 367 5.63 8.47 -18.52
N VAL A 368 4.87 8.83 -17.48
CA VAL A 368 4.97 10.14 -16.81
C VAL A 368 6.09 10.21 -15.76
N ALA A 369 6.42 9.10 -15.11
CA ALA A 369 7.48 8.99 -14.11
C ALA A 369 8.82 8.55 -14.72
N THR A 370 9.92 9.18 -14.28
CA THR A 370 11.27 9.01 -14.84
C THR A 370 11.72 7.56 -14.92
N VAL A 371 11.58 6.78 -13.85
CA VAL A 371 12.06 5.39 -13.84
C VAL A 371 11.32 4.57 -14.90
N SER A 372 9.99 4.60 -14.90
CA SER A 372 9.17 3.86 -15.87
C SER A 372 9.45 4.30 -17.31
N ALA A 373 9.53 5.62 -17.53
CA ALA A 373 9.76 6.19 -18.85
C ALA A 373 11.09 5.70 -19.42
N LEU A 374 12.16 5.76 -18.62
CA LEU A 374 13.48 5.29 -19.01
C LEU A 374 13.54 3.79 -19.19
N THR A 375 12.91 3.00 -18.31
CA THR A 375 12.92 1.55 -18.48
C THR A 375 12.19 1.14 -19.76
N TYR A 376 11.07 1.79 -20.12
CA TYR A 376 10.41 1.52 -21.41
C TYR A 376 11.16 2.07 -22.62
N ALA A 377 11.80 3.23 -22.51
CA ALA A 377 12.54 3.82 -23.62
C ALA A 377 13.85 3.09 -23.92
N LEU A 378 14.47 2.49 -22.91
CA LEU A 378 15.80 1.89 -23.01
C LEU A 378 15.78 0.37 -23.11
N THR A 379 14.64 -0.30 -22.99
CA THR A 379 14.54 -1.76 -23.06
C THR A 379 13.59 -2.22 -24.16
N ALA A 380 13.60 -3.51 -24.49
CA ALA A 380 12.64 -4.09 -25.41
C ALA A 380 11.18 -4.06 -24.86
N LYS A 381 10.99 -3.93 -23.54
CA LYS A 381 9.67 -3.78 -22.93
C LYS A 381 9.13 -2.38 -23.14
N ASN A 382 7.85 -2.23 -23.50
CA ASN A 382 7.19 -0.93 -23.60
C ASN A 382 5.70 -1.02 -23.21
N GLN A 383 4.96 0.10 -23.27
CA GLN A 383 3.55 0.14 -22.87
C GLN A 383 2.59 -0.68 -23.75
N TYR A 384 3.05 -1.24 -24.86
CA TYR A 384 2.23 -1.99 -25.83
C TYR A 384 2.54 -3.49 -25.85
N ASN A 385 3.50 -3.96 -25.04
CA ASN A 385 3.90 -5.36 -25.05
C ASN A 385 3.96 -6.00 -23.65
N ASP A 386 3.80 -7.31 -23.63
CA ASP A 386 3.76 -8.12 -22.40
C ASP A 386 5.11 -8.81 -22.12
N ILE A 387 6.20 -8.29 -22.67
CA ILE A 387 7.54 -8.86 -22.46
C ILE A 387 7.94 -8.65 -20.99
N SER A 388 8.55 -9.67 -20.40
CA SER A 388 9.08 -9.59 -19.03
C SER A 388 10.34 -8.72 -18.98
N TYR A 389 10.64 -8.10 -17.83
CA TYR A 389 11.92 -7.38 -17.66
C TYR A 389 13.14 -8.31 -17.72
N ASP A 390 12.95 -9.59 -17.44
CA ASP A 390 14.00 -10.62 -17.45
C ASP A 390 14.38 -11.02 -18.89
N ASP A 391 13.49 -10.78 -19.84
CA ASP A 391 13.67 -11.05 -21.28
C ASP A 391 13.87 -9.78 -22.12
N SER A 392 14.06 -8.63 -21.47
CA SER A 392 14.10 -7.32 -22.13
C SER A 392 15.48 -6.67 -22.04
N PRO A 393 16.46 -7.08 -22.88
CA PRO A 393 17.76 -6.41 -22.93
C PRO A 393 17.60 -4.93 -23.24
N SER A 394 18.41 -4.12 -22.57
CA SER A 394 18.47 -2.70 -22.80
C SER A 394 19.35 -2.34 -23.98
N ILE A 395 19.10 -1.19 -24.60
CA ILE A 395 19.92 -0.66 -25.68
C ILE A 395 21.39 -0.49 -25.24
N VAL A 396 21.63 -0.14 -23.97
CA VAL A 396 22.98 -0.03 -23.42
C VAL A 396 23.67 -1.40 -23.35
N GLU A 397 22.95 -2.41 -22.87
CA GLU A 397 23.45 -3.80 -22.83
C GLU A 397 23.74 -4.32 -24.24
N VAL A 398 22.84 -4.09 -25.20
CA VAL A 398 23.00 -4.51 -26.60
C VAL A 398 24.20 -3.82 -27.25
N VAL A 399 24.33 -2.50 -27.12
CA VAL A 399 25.44 -1.73 -27.70
C VAL A 399 26.79 -2.18 -27.12
N ARG A 400 26.83 -2.49 -25.82
CA ARG A 400 28.04 -3.05 -25.19
C ARG A 400 28.36 -4.45 -25.73
N ALA A 401 27.36 -5.33 -25.84
CA ALA A 401 27.52 -6.67 -26.39
C ALA A 401 27.99 -6.64 -27.87
N SER A 402 27.63 -5.59 -28.62
CA SER A 402 28.12 -5.34 -29.99
C SER A 402 29.54 -4.77 -30.06
N GLY A 403 30.21 -4.56 -28.92
CA GLY A 403 31.63 -4.18 -28.86
C GLY A 403 31.93 -2.68 -28.78
N TYR A 404 30.92 -1.83 -28.54
CA TYR A 404 31.16 -0.40 -28.31
C TYR A 404 31.67 -0.13 -26.90
N GLU A 405 32.63 0.79 -26.78
CA GLU A 405 32.89 1.43 -25.50
C GLU A 405 31.70 2.31 -25.10
N THR A 406 31.17 2.05 -23.91
CA THR A 406 30.02 2.78 -23.37
C THR A 406 30.51 3.66 -22.22
N TYR A 407 29.92 4.85 -22.08
CA TYR A 407 30.17 5.77 -20.97
C TYR A 407 28.82 6.34 -20.52
N TRP A 408 28.61 6.43 -19.20
CA TRP A 408 27.41 7.02 -18.62
C TRP A 408 27.77 8.22 -17.75
N LEU A 409 27.42 9.42 -18.22
CA LEU A 409 27.60 10.67 -17.48
C LEU A 409 26.24 11.10 -16.93
N SER A 410 26.15 11.32 -15.62
CA SER A 410 24.89 11.73 -14.98
C SER A 410 25.13 12.90 -14.03
N ASN A 411 24.26 13.90 -14.13
CA ASN A 411 24.12 14.99 -13.17
C ASN A 411 22.89 14.79 -12.25
N GLN A 412 22.23 13.62 -12.32
CA GLN A 412 21.12 13.31 -11.42
C GLN A 412 21.64 12.81 -10.08
N SER A 413 20.95 13.19 -9.00
CA SER A 413 21.29 12.74 -7.65
C SER A 413 21.11 11.22 -7.54
N LYS A 414 22.07 10.52 -6.92
CA LYS A 414 22.06 9.04 -6.82
C LYS A 414 21.12 8.48 -5.75
N ILE A 415 20.30 9.32 -5.12
CA ILE A 415 19.54 8.94 -3.94
C ILE A 415 18.13 8.59 -4.38
N SER A 416 17.89 7.30 -4.56
CA SER A 416 16.54 6.77 -4.55
C SER A 416 16.51 5.51 -3.69
N LEU A 417 15.46 5.39 -2.86
CA LEU A 417 15.24 4.31 -1.90
C LEU A 417 14.64 3.11 -2.64
N GLY A 418 15.47 2.16 -3.06
CA GLY A 418 15.03 0.89 -3.65
C GLY A 418 15.90 0.38 -4.81
N PRO A 419 15.55 -0.78 -5.40
CA PRO A 419 16.11 -1.22 -6.67
C PRO A 419 15.60 -0.29 -7.79
N HIS A 420 16.53 0.25 -8.58
CA HIS A 420 16.23 1.15 -9.69
C HIS A 420 16.99 0.69 -10.93
N PRO A 421 16.28 0.35 -12.04
CA PRO A 421 16.89 -0.03 -13.32
C PRO A 421 17.87 1.02 -13.86
N TYR A 422 17.65 2.28 -13.48
CA TYR A 422 18.56 3.36 -13.80
C TYR A 422 19.98 3.12 -13.27
N ARG A 423 20.15 2.45 -12.13
CA ARG A 423 21.48 2.08 -11.61
C ARG A 423 22.17 1.03 -12.47
N SER A 424 21.46 0.07 -13.03
CA SER A 424 22.03 -0.92 -13.97
C SER A 424 22.46 -0.27 -15.28
N PHE A 425 21.68 0.69 -15.80
CA PHE A 425 22.12 1.49 -16.95
C PHE A 425 23.41 2.28 -16.65
N GLN A 426 23.51 2.79 -15.42
CA GLN A 426 24.69 3.50 -14.93
C GLN A 426 25.92 2.62 -14.64
N ALA A 427 25.82 1.29 -14.57
CA ALA A 427 26.93 0.38 -14.20
C ALA A 427 28.09 0.30 -15.23
N THR A 428 28.16 1.27 -16.13
CA THR A 428 29.28 1.55 -17.04
C THR A 428 30.41 2.28 -16.29
N ARG A 429 31.61 2.52 -16.87
CA ARG A 429 32.63 3.39 -16.23
C ARG A 429 32.00 4.74 -15.84
N ILE A 430 31.67 4.90 -14.55
CA ILE A 430 30.98 6.08 -14.03
C ILE A 430 32.01 7.16 -13.80
N ILE A 431 31.98 8.22 -14.61
CA ILE A 431 32.73 9.43 -14.31
C ILE A 431 31.78 10.36 -13.57
N THR A 432 31.88 10.37 -12.24
CA THR A 432 31.07 11.21 -11.33
C THR A 432 31.80 12.50 -10.99
N SER A 433 32.29 13.20 -12.02
CA SER A 433 32.80 14.56 -11.86
C SER A 433 32.09 15.46 -12.87
N GLY A 434 31.63 16.62 -12.40
CA GLY A 434 31.01 17.63 -13.26
C GLY A 434 31.90 17.90 -14.47
N LEU A 435 31.28 18.19 -15.63
CA LEU A 435 31.94 18.38 -16.93
C LEU A 435 33.21 19.25 -16.87
N GLY A 436 33.30 20.20 -15.93
CA GLY A 436 34.48 21.05 -15.72
C GLY A 436 35.77 20.32 -15.32
N LYS A 437 35.72 19.18 -14.60
CA LYS A 437 36.92 18.44 -14.17
C LYS A 437 37.47 17.52 -15.26
N LEU A 438 36.59 16.96 -16.10
CA LEU A 438 36.96 16.13 -17.25
C LEU A 438 37.70 16.92 -18.34
N MET A 439 37.35 18.20 -18.52
CA MET A 439 38.03 19.06 -19.51
C MET A 439 39.44 19.50 -19.06
N THR A 440 39.77 19.45 -17.77
CA THR A 440 41.10 19.80 -17.25
C THR A 440 42.09 18.64 -17.20
N GLU A 441 41.63 17.39 -17.04
CA GLU A 441 42.53 16.24 -16.84
C GLU A 441 42.82 15.41 -18.11
N ASN A 442 42.10 15.61 -19.22
CA ASN A 442 42.26 14.81 -20.46
C ASN A 442 42.47 15.65 -21.74
N SER A 443 42.85 16.92 -21.62
CA SER A 443 43.05 17.83 -22.75
C SER A 443 44.23 17.46 -23.68
N SER A 444 45.05 16.46 -23.33
CA SER A 444 46.22 16.05 -24.12
C SER A 444 46.05 14.80 -24.98
N SER A 445 44.91 14.07 -24.92
CA SER A 445 44.76 12.79 -25.65
C SER A 445 43.48 12.63 -26.47
N ILE A 446 42.49 13.52 -26.35
CA ILE A 446 41.17 13.34 -26.99
C ILE A 446 40.89 14.35 -28.13
N PHE A 447 41.60 15.48 -28.19
CA PHE A 447 41.43 16.46 -29.27
C PHE A 447 42.79 16.84 -29.88
N PRO A 448 42.92 16.94 -31.21
CA PRO A 448 44.16 17.38 -31.85
C PRO A 448 44.49 18.83 -31.41
N PRO A 449 45.78 19.19 -31.35
CA PRO A 449 46.19 20.49 -30.84
C PRO A 449 45.60 21.61 -31.70
N LYS A 450 44.90 22.54 -31.04
CA LYS A 450 44.50 23.82 -31.65
C LYS A 450 45.77 24.59 -32.00
N THR A 451 46.13 24.62 -33.27
CA THR A 451 46.90 25.72 -33.84
C THR A 451 45.96 26.91 -34.08
N GLY A 452 46.39 28.09 -33.64
CA GLY A 452 45.78 29.37 -34.03
C GLY A 452 45.06 30.09 -32.90
N SER A 453 45.79 31.00 -32.28
CA SER A 453 45.21 32.13 -31.54
C SER A 453 44.31 32.94 -32.46
N LEU A 454 43.18 33.41 -31.96
CA LEU A 454 42.71 34.78 -32.17
C LEU A 454 41.69 35.10 -31.06
N LEU A 455 41.88 36.32 -30.55
CA LEU A 455 41.25 37.01 -29.42
C LEU A 455 39.74 36.82 -29.26
#